data_AF-A0ABD3RG86-F1
#
_entry.id   AF-A0ABD3RG86-F1
#
_cell.length_a   1.000
_cell.length_b   1.000
_cell.length_c   1.000
_cell.angle_alpha   90.00
_cell.angle_beta   90.00
_cell.angle_gamma   90.00
#
_symmetry.space_group_name_H-M   'P 1'
#
loop_
_entity.id
_entity.type
_entity.pdbx_description
1 polymer ?
#
loop_
_entity_poly.entity_id
_entity_poly.type
_entity_poly.pdbx_seq_one_letter_code
_entity_poly.pdbx_strand_id
1 'polypeptide(L)'
;MTMNWLSKTQRAAAVALLLISLIANISVTSIPFETIDKGVNSAIEDPLTEVYRTGGDFAAFWARHTQNAWEPPPVPIVDFASQIVIAVFRGTKFSGGYGVEVVSVDQGESGSADLVVNFLTSDPSPDDMVSQALTQAYHIVNVNHSGAGRVTFEGSGKPPPARPIKFILTVARDSSKVEVRSKIEAFPAVMSVQELSSLSIIFVDFDSEKVNVDQARKMLEGVNGVESVERDR
;
A
#
# COMPACT_ATOMS: atom_id res chain seq x y z
N MET A 1 38.60 -29.53 56.24
CA MET A 1 37.77 -28.38 56.72
C MET A 1 38.13 -27.22 55.80
N THR A 2 37.49 -27.09 54.64
CA THR A 2 36.33 -26.23 54.36
C THR A 2 35.57 -26.83 53.15
N MET A 3 34.39 -27.39 53.35
CA MET A 3 33.05 -26.78 53.30
C MET A 3 32.57 -26.41 51.89
N ASN A 4 31.75 -27.34 51.41
CA ASN A 4 30.94 -27.41 50.20
C ASN A 4 29.79 -26.38 50.24
N TRP A 5 29.65 -25.53 49.22
CA TRP A 5 28.41 -24.78 48.92
C TRP A 5 28.22 -24.63 47.41
N LEU A 6 27.72 -25.69 46.78
CA LEU A 6 27.01 -25.60 45.50
C LEU A 6 25.56 -25.20 45.81
N SER A 7 25.17 -23.96 45.49
CA SER A 7 23.77 -23.53 45.53
C SER A 7 23.00 -24.07 44.32
N LYS A 8 21.77 -24.50 44.58
CA LYS A 8 20.91 -25.32 43.74
C LYS A 8 20.24 -24.58 42.56
N THR A 9 20.65 -23.36 42.20
CA THR A 9 19.75 -22.41 41.53
C THR A 9 20.15 -21.81 40.19
N GLN A 10 21.18 -22.30 39.48
CA GLN A 10 21.37 -21.90 38.07
C GLN A 10 21.77 -23.07 37.16
N ARG A 11 21.10 -24.21 37.32
CA ARG A 11 20.86 -25.13 36.20
C ARG A 11 19.71 -24.59 35.35
N ALA A 12 19.99 -23.51 34.61
CA ALA A 12 19.11 -23.01 33.55
C ALA A 12 19.90 -22.76 32.26
N ALA A 13 20.97 -23.53 32.06
CA ALA A 13 21.66 -23.65 30.78
C ALA A 13 21.15 -24.95 30.11
N ALA A 14 20.06 -24.86 29.35
CA ALA A 14 19.68 -25.88 28.34
C ALA A 14 18.43 -25.55 27.49
N VAL A 15 17.63 -24.50 27.75
CA VAL A 15 16.44 -24.21 26.92
C VAL A 15 16.22 -22.70 26.78
N ALA A 16 17.08 -22.01 26.02
CA ALA A 16 16.82 -20.65 25.54
C ALA A 16 17.66 -20.32 24.30
N LEU A 17 17.87 -21.32 23.44
CA LEU A 17 18.64 -21.22 22.19
C LEU A 17 17.80 -21.78 21.05
N LEU A 18 16.61 -21.21 20.79
CA LEU A 18 15.83 -21.47 19.56
C LEU A 18 14.61 -20.54 19.41
N LEU A 19 14.83 -19.22 19.47
CA LEU A 19 13.88 -18.26 18.91
C LEU A 19 14.67 -17.12 18.25
N ILE A 20 15.58 -17.46 17.33
CA ILE A 20 15.96 -16.49 16.30
C ILE A 20 14.72 -16.42 15.41
N SER A 21 13.99 -15.31 15.54
CA SER A 21 12.80 -15.01 14.77
C SER A 21 13.09 -15.22 13.29
N LEU A 22 12.44 -16.22 12.70
CA LEU A 22 12.28 -16.29 11.26
C LEU A 22 11.34 -15.16 10.87
N ILE A 23 11.87 -13.94 10.76
CA ILE A 23 11.19 -12.91 9.96
C ILE A 23 11.43 -13.37 8.54
N ALA A 24 10.51 -14.18 8.02
CA ALA A 24 10.43 -14.39 6.59
C ALA A 24 10.22 -13.00 5.99
N ASN A 25 11.19 -12.50 5.24
CA ASN A 25 10.97 -11.34 4.38
C ASN A 25 9.88 -11.77 3.39
N ILE A 26 8.64 -11.37 3.66
CA ILE A 26 7.54 -11.51 2.71
C ILE A 26 7.82 -10.47 1.63
N SER A 27 8.61 -10.86 0.64
CA SER A 27 8.72 -10.10 -0.60
C SER A 27 7.40 -10.27 -1.33
N VAL A 28 6.52 -9.27 -1.19
CA VAL A 28 5.31 -9.16 -2.00
C VAL A 28 5.76 -8.77 -3.40
N THR A 29 5.59 -9.68 -4.35
CA THR A 29 5.89 -9.40 -5.77
C THR A 29 4.70 -8.69 -6.38
N SER A 30 4.87 -7.42 -6.71
CA SER A 30 3.82 -6.66 -7.42
C SER A 30 3.86 -6.94 -8.92
N ILE A 31 2.69 -7.19 -9.50
CA ILE A 31 2.48 -7.48 -10.91
C ILE A 31 1.97 -6.19 -11.58
N PRO A 32 2.65 -5.69 -12.62
CA PRO A 32 2.16 -4.57 -13.40
C PRO A 32 0.77 -4.84 -14.00
N PHE A 33 -0.06 -3.81 -14.03
CA PHE A 33 -1.37 -3.82 -14.66
C PHE A 33 -1.53 -2.61 -15.56
N GLU A 34 -2.41 -2.70 -16.56
CA GLU A 34 -2.78 -1.55 -17.40
C GLU A 34 -4.26 -1.22 -17.22
N THR A 35 -4.57 0.07 -17.14
CA THR A 35 -5.96 0.53 -17.14
C THR A 35 -6.59 0.30 -18.51
N ILE A 36 -7.65 -0.49 -18.54
CA ILE A 36 -8.53 -0.61 -19.70
C ILE A 36 -9.47 0.60 -19.76
N ASP A 37 -10.15 0.87 -18.64
CA ASP A 37 -11.06 2.01 -18.52
C ASP A 37 -11.25 2.40 -17.05
N LYS A 38 -11.48 3.69 -16.81
CA LYS A 38 -11.69 4.26 -15.47
C LYS A 38 -12.62 5.45 -15.60
N GLY A 39 -13.68 5.47 -14.79
CA GLY A 39 -14.69 6.50 -14.91
C GLY A 39 -15.70 6.52 -13.77
N VAL A 40 -16.75 7.32 -13.98
CA VAL A 40 -17.83 7.55 -13.02
C VAL A 40 -19.21 7.29 -13.60
N ASN A 41 -19.31 6.84 -14.84
CA ASN A 41 -20.57 6.56 -15.52
C ASN A 41 -20.62 5.09 -15.94
N SER A 42 -21.52 4.32 -15.35
CA SER A 42 -21.73 2.92 -15.72
C SER A 42 -23.17 2.52 -15.44
N ALA A 43 -23.67 1.51 -16.15
CA ALA A 43 -24.93 0.88 -15.82
C ALA A 43 -24.82 -0.20 -14.72
N ILE A 44 -23.64 -0.43 -14.14
CA ILE A 44 -23.47 -1.30 -12.97
C ILE A 44 -23.85 -0.51 -11.72
N GLU A 45 -25.05 -0.77 -11.20
CA GLU A 45 -25.64 -0.01 -10.09
C GLU A 45 -25.25 -0.53 -8.70
N ASP A 46 -24.79 -1.78 -8.61
CA ASP A 46 -24.32 -2.39 -7.36
C ASP A 46 -22.79 -2.35 -7.25
N PRO A 47 -22.22 -2.31 -6.03
CA PRO A 47 -20.81 -2.56 -5.83
C PRO A 47 -20.41 -3.92 -6.41
N LEU A 48 -19.32 -3.95 -7.18
CA LEU A 48 -18.87 -5.15 -7.88
C LEU A 48 -17.35 -5.27 -7.80
N THR A 49 -16.89 -6.48 -7.53
CA THR A 49 -15.50 -6.90 -7.71
C THR A 49 -15.52 -8.22 -8.45
N GLU A 50 -15.01 -8.23 -9.69
CA GLU A 50 -15.11 -9.40 -10.56
C GLU A 50 -13.85 -9.58 -11.40
N VAL A 51 -13.56 -10.84 -11.76
CA VAL A 51 -12.42 -11.22 -12.58
C VAL A 51 -12.92 -11.96 -13.80
N TYR A 52 -12.52 -11.48 -14.98
CA TYR A 52 -12.83 -12.11 -16.25
C TYR A 52 -11.60 -12.82 -16.78
N ARG A 53 -11.78 -14.11 -17.08
CA ARG A 53 -10.70 -15.00 -17.58
C ARG A 53 -10.92 -15.41 -19.04
N THR A 54 -12.03 -15.00 -19.64
CA THR A 54 -12.37 -15.31 -21.02
C THR A 54 -12.88 -14.07 -21.73
N GLY A 55 -12.66 -14.01 -23.04
CA GLY A 55 -13.19 -12.92 -23.87
C GLY A 55 -14.72 -12.90 -23.93
N GLY A 56 -15.37 -14.07 -23.83
CA GLY A 56 -16.84 -14.16 -23.83
C GLY A 56 -17.45 -13.52 -22.58
N ASP A 57 -16.94 -13.87 -21.40
CA ASP A 57 -17.43 -13.32 -20.14
C ASP A 57 -17.15 -11.82 -20.04
N PHE A 58 -15.95 -11.39 -20.47
CA PHE A 58 -15.59 -9.98 -20.50
C PHE A 58 -16.46 -9.18 -21.48
N ALA A 59 -16.74 -9.70 -22.68
CA ALA A 59 -17.61 -9.03 -23.64
C ALA A 59 -19.05 -8.88 -23.12
N ALA A 60 -19.58 -9.91 -22.46
CA ALA A 60 -20.90 -9.85 -21.83
C ALA A 60 -20.94 -8.81 -20.70
N PHE A 61 -19.90 -8.78 -19.86
CA PHE A 61 -19.75 -7.73 -18.85
C PHE A 61 -19.63 -6.33 -19.48
N TRP A 62 -18.80 -6.15 -20.50
CA TRP A 62 -18.58 -4.85 -21.13
C TRP A 62 -19.88 -4.28 -21.71
N ALA A 63 -20.70 -5.13 -22.33
CA ALA A 63 -22.02 -4.75 -22.80
C ALA A 63 -22.94 -4.28 -21.66
N ARG A 64 -22.96 -5.01 -20.52
CA ARG A 64 -23.72 -4.58 -19.32
C ARG A 64 -23.17 -3.27 -18.75
N HIS A 65 -21.86 -3.12 -18.68
CA HIS A 65 -21.18 -1.96 -18.12
C HIS A 65 -21.52 -0.67 -18.88
N THR A 66 -21.57 -0.77 -20.21
CA THR A 66 -21.69 0.36 -21.14
C THR A 66 -23.10 0.58 -21.71
N GLN A 67 -24.11 -0.22 -21.34
CA GLN A 67 -25.46 -0.16 -21.92
C GLN A 67 -26.16 1.22 -21.80
N ASN A 68 -25.78 2.04 -20.81
CA ASN A 68 -26.35 3.38 -20.61
C ASN A 68 -25.59 4.47 -21.39
N ALA A 69 -24.48 4.14 -22.05
CA ALA A 69 -23.77 5.08 -22.89
C ALA A 69 -24.56 5.34 -24.17
N TRP A 70 -24.63 6.61 -24.58
CA TRP A 70 -25.25 7.00 -25.85
C TRP A 70 -24.58 6.31 -27.05
N GLU A 71 -23.25 6.25 -27.02
CA GLU A 71 -22.42 5.51 -27.96
C GLU A 71 -21.52 4.56 -27.15
N PRO A 72 -21.94 3.31 -26.93
CA PRO A 72 -21.16 2.34 -26.18
C PRO A 72 -19.80 2.10 -26.86
N PRO A 73 -18.67 2.25 -26.14
CA PRO A 73 -17.36 1.97 -26.71
C PRO A 73 -17.24 0.49 -27.08
N PRO A 74 -16.45 0.16 -28.13
CA PRO A 74 -16.22 -1.23 -28.51
C PRO A 74 -15.54 -2.00 -27.37
N VAL A 75 -15.78 -3.31 -27.30
CA VAL A 75 -15.15 -4.18 -26.31
C VAL A 75 -13.62 -4.14 -26.51
N PRO A 76 -12.83 -3.86 -25.46
CA PRO A 76 -11.37 -3.85 -25.53
C PRO A 76 -10.80 -5.22 -25.91
N ILE A 77 -9.75 -5.22 -26.71
CA ILE A 77 -9.03 -6.44 -27.11
C ILE A 77 -8.05 -6.80 -25.98
N VAL A 78 -8.20 -8.01 -25.42
CA VAL A 78 -7.35 -8.55 -24.36
C VAL A 78 -6.93 -9.96 -24.74
N ASP A 79 -5.63 -10.28 -24.59
CA ASP A 79 -5.14 -11.65 -24.82
C ASP A 79 -5.36 -12.51 -23.59
N PHE A 80 -6.53 -13.15 -23.51
CA PHE A 80 -6.89 -14.02 -22.39
C PHE A 80 -6.04 -15.30 -22.27
N ALA A 81 -5.13 -15.58 -23.22
CA ALA A 81 -4.15 -16.65 -23.05
C ALA A 81 -3.03 -16.27 -22.06
N SER A 82 -2.77 -14.98 -21.88
CA SER A 82 -1.69 -14.45 -21.04
C SER A 82 -2.14 -13.39 -20.03
N GLN A 83 -3.39 -12.93 -20.14
CA GLN A 83 -3.95 -11.86 -19.33
C GLN A 83 -5.31 -12.21 -18.73
N ILE A 84 -5.65 -11.51 -17.66
CA ILE A 84 -6.99 -11.48 -17.07
C ILE A 84 -7.45 -10.04 -16.93
N VAL A 85 -8.76 -9.83 -16.84
CA VAL A 85 -9.35 -8.53 -16.57
C VAL A 85 -9.92 -8.51 -15.16
N ILE A 86 -9.68 -7.41 -14.45
CA ILE A 86 -10.11 -7.18 -13.08
C ILE A 86 -10.95 -5.91 -13.07
N ALA A 87 -12.11 -5.96 -12.44
CA ALA A 87 -13.08 -4.89 -12.49
C ALA A 87 -13.58 -4.56 -11.07
N VAL A 88 -13.49 -3.29 -10.68
CA VAL A 88 -13.93 -2.79 -9.36
C VAL A 88 -14.91 -1.63 -9.55
N PHE A 89 -16.09 -1.73 -8.92
CA PHE A 89 -17.19 -0.77 -9.00
C PHE A 89 -17.70 -0.40 -7.62
N ARG A 90 -18.17 0.84 -7.49
CA ARG A 90 -18.76 1.37 -6.25
C ARG A 90 -20.28 1.35 -6.20
N GLY A 91 -20.92 0.90 -7.27
CA GLY A 91 -22.35 1.05 -7.48
C GLY A 91 -22.79 2.51 -7.52
N THR A 92 -24.10 2.71 -7.49
CA THR A 92 -24.72 4.03 -7.60
C THR A 92 -24.43 4.90 -6.37
N LYS A 93 -24.01 6.13 -6.64
CA LYS A 93 -23.83 7.22 -5.69
C LYS A 93 -24.69 8.40 -6.08
N PHE A 94 -25.26 9.07 -5.09
CA PHE A 94 -26.24 10.14 -5.28
C PHE A 94 -25.62 11.53 -5.53
N SER A 95 -24.31 11.59 -5.81
CA SER A 95 -23.61 12.81 -6.24
C SER A 95 -22.34 12.44 -7.01
N GLY A 96 -21.68 13.45 -7.57
CA GLY A 96 -20.28 13.35 -7.99
C GLY A 96 -19.31 13.29 -6.79
N GLY A 97 -18.02 13.16 -7.10
CA GLY A 97 -16.92 13.18 -6.12
C GLY A 97 -16.51 11.81 -5.57
N TYR A 98 -17.24 10.75 -5.90
CA TYR A 98 -16.86 9.38 -5.55
C TYR A 98 -15.87 8.80 -6.56
N GLY A 99 -14.89 8.04 -6.08
CA GLY A 99 -13.89 7.38 -6.91
C GLY A 99 -13.55 5.98 -6.42
N VAL A 100 -12.95 5.18 -7.30
CA VAL A 100 -12.31 3.91 -7.00
C VAL A 100 -11.10 3.70 -7.89
N GLU A 101 -10.07 3.06 -7.35
CA GLU A 101 -8.81 2.86 -8.05
C GLU A 101 -8.09 1.60 -7.56
N VAL A 102 -7.89 0.63 -8.45
CA VAL A 102 -6.86 -0.40 -8.26
C VAL A 102 -5.49 0.27 -8.15
N VAL A 103 -4.77 0.01 -7.06
CA VAL A 103 -3.46 0.63 -6.75
C VAL A 103 -2.31 -0.36 -6.81
N SER A 104 -2.56 -1.65 -6.56
CA SER A 104 -1.59 -2.72 -6.80
C SER A 104 -2.31 -4.04 -7.08
N VAL A 105 -1.63 -4.90 -7.84
CA VAL A 105 -1.99 -6.31 -7.97
C VAL A 105 -0.77 -7.09 -7.54
N ASP A 106 -0.89 -7.78 -6.42
CA ASP A 106 0.23 -8.42 -5.77
C ASP A 106 0.09 -9.93 -5.86
N GLN A 107 1.19 -10.63 -6.11
CA GLN A 107 1.21 -12.08 -6.02
C GLN A 107 0.96 -12.50 -4.57
N GLY A 108 0.15 -13.56 -4.41
CA GLY A 108 -0.14 -14.18 -3.13
C GLY A 108 1.09 -14.85 -2.51
N GLU A 109 0.88 -15.83 -1.63
CA GLU A 109 1.96 -16.55 -0.97
C GLU A 109 2.98 -17.10 -1.99
N SER A 110 4.26 -17.15 -1.58
CA SER A 110 5.36 -17.50 -2.47
C SER A 110 5.14 -18.89 -3.10
N GLY A 111 5.14 -18.96 -4.44
CA GLY A 111 4.87 -20.18 -5.19
C GLY A 111 3.38 -20.42 -5.53
N SER A 112 2.47 -19.58 -5.07
CA SER A 112 1.06 -19.60 -5.49
C SER A 112 0.83 -18.79 -6.78
N ALA A 113 -0.23 -19.15 -7.50
CA ALA A 113 -0.80 -18.35 -8.59
C ALA A 113 -1.93 -17.43 -8.10
N ASP A 114 -2.06 -17.25 -6.78
CA ASP A 114 -3.08 -16.38 -6.21
C ASP A 114 -2.69 -14.90 -6.40
N LEU A 115 -3.68 -14.04 -6.53
CA LEU A 115 -3.50 -12.58 -6.62
C LEU A 115 -4.28 -11.86 -5.53
N VAL A 116 -3.69 -10.79 -5.02
CA VAL A 116 -4.33 -9.81 -4.13
C VAL A 116 -4.46 -8.49 -4.88
N VAL A 117 -5.70 -8.08 -5.16
CA VAL A 117 -6.01 -6.81 -5.82
C VAL A 117 -6.30 -5.77 -4.76
N ASN A 118 -5.39 -4.82 -4.60
CA ASN A 118 -5.56 -3.71 -3.68
C ASN A 118 -6.23 -2.54 -4.41
N PHE A 119 -7.30 -2.01 -3.83
CA PHE A 119 -7.97 -0.84 -4.39
C PHE A 119 -8.38 0.16 -3.31
N LEU A 120 -8.34 1.45 -3.68
CA LEU A 120 -8.77 2.55 -2.84
C LEU A 120 -10.11 3.10 -3.32
N THR A 121 -10.93 3.54 -2.38
CA THR A 121 -12.17 4.29 -2.66
C THR A 121 -12.01 5.71 -2.14
N SER A 122 -12.50 6.71 -2.87
CA SER A 122 -12.60 8.09 -2.40
C SER A 122 -14.06 8.50 -2.31
N ASP A 123 -14.41 9.23 -1.24
CA ASP A 123 -15.71 9.86 -1.02
C ASP A 123 -15.50 11.38 -0.99
N PRO A 124 -16.47 12.18 -1.47
CA PRO A 124 -16.39 13.62 -1.33
C PRO A 124 -16.46 14.03 0.15
N SER A 125 -15.71 15.07 0.52
CA SER A 125 -15.84 15.70 1.83
C SER A 125 -17.17 16.45 1.92
N PRO A 126 -17.75 16.65 3.12
CA PRO A 126 -19.00 17.39 3.28
C PRO A 126 -18.99 18.80 2.68
N ASP A 127 -17.80 19.44 2.63
CA ASP A 127 -17.61 20.79 2.11
C ASP A 127 -17.23 20.83 0.61
N ASP A 128 -17.08 19.68 -0.04
CA ASP A 128 -16.71 19.63 -1.46
C ASP A 128 -17.86 20.09 -2.34
N MET A 129 -17.59 20.99 -3.28
CA MET A 129 -18.54 21.35 -4.33
C MET A 129 -18.63 20.21 -5.36
N VAL A 130 -19.68 19.38 -5.26
CA VAL A 130 -19.92 18.25 -6.17
C VAL A 130 -21.20 18.40 -7.00
N SER A 131 -21.24 17.73 -8.15
CA SER A 131 -22.45 17.65 -8.97
C SER A 131 -23.54 16.84 -8.27
N GLN A 132 -24.80 17.17 -8.55
CA GLN A 132 -25.98 16.41 -8.09
C GLN A 132 -26.40 15.32 -9.08
N ALA A 133 -25.43 14.78 -9.83
CA ALA A 133 -25.65 13.70 -10.78
C ALA A 133 -25.40 12.35 -10.11
N LEU A 134 -26.18 11.33 -10.50
CA LEU A 134 -25.87 9.96 -10.13
C LEU A 134 -24.56 9.52 -10.78
N THR A 135 -23.72 8.82 -10.02
CA THR A 135 -22.44 8.29 -10.53
C THR A 135 -22.25 6.83 -10.10
N GLN A 136 -21.47 6.09 -10.88
CA GLN A 136 -21.07 4.70 -10.64
C GLN A 136 -19.56 4.61 -10.86
N ALA A 137 -18.77 5.02 -9.87
CA ALA A 137 -17.30 5.01 -9.98
C ALA A 137 -16.75 3.59 -10.22
N TYR A 138 -15.85 3.46 -11.19
CA TYR A 138 -15.24 2.19 -11.57
C TYR A 138 -13.78 2.30 -12.03
N HIS A 139 -13.06 1.20 -11.91
CA HIS A 139 -11.74 1.00 -12.52
C HIS A 139 -11.65 -0.45 -13.05
N ILE A 140 -11.33 -0.60 -14.33
CA ILE A 140 -11.15 -1.86 -15.04
C ILE A 140 -9.70 -1.93 -15.52
N VAL A 141 -8.99 -2.98 -15.17
CA VAL A 141 -7.57 -3.18 -15.49
C VAL A 141 -7.32 -4.55 -16.11
N ASN A 142 -6.29 -4.67 -16.95
CA ASN A 142 -5.74 -5.96 -17.35
C ASN A 142 -4.46 -6.25 -16.54
N VAL A 143 -4.14 -7.53 -16.37
CA VAL A 143 -2.93 -7.99 -15.68
C VAL A 143 -2.36 -9.18 -16.44
N ASN A 144 -1.04 -9.19 -16.65
CA ASN A 144 -0.34 -10.36 -17.17
C ASN A 144 -0.37 -11.49 -16.13
N HIS A 145 -1.27 -12.45 -16.34
CA HIS A 145 -1.48 -13.58 -15.44
C HIS A 145 -2.09 -14.76 -16.19
N SER A 146 -1.62 -15.96 -15.91
CA SER A 146 -2.04 -17.21 -16.57
C SER A 146 -3.52 -17.60 -16.35
N GLY A 147 -4.26 -16.83 -15.55
CA GLY A 147 -5.64 -17.13 -15.18
C GLY A 147 -5.82 -18.23 -14.13
N ALA A 148 -4.75 -18.91 -13.71
CA ALA A 148 -4.79 -19.86 -12.60
C ALA A 148 -4.99 -19.15 -11.24
N GLY A 149 -5.29 -19.91 -10.19
CA GLY A 149 -5.36 -19.38 -8.82
C GLY A 149 -6.59 -18.54 -8.49
N ARG A 150 -6.69 -18.15 -7.23
CA ARG A 150 -7.75 -17.30 -6.69
C ARG A 150 -7.34 -15.84 -6.76
N VAL A 151 -8.31 -14.96 -7.00
CA VAL A 151 -8.12 -13.52 -6.86
C VAL A 151 -8.92 -13.03 -5.66
N THR A 152 -8.24 -12.39 -4.72
CA THR A 152 -8.86 -11.75 -3.56
C THR A 152 -8.77 -10.24 -3.70
N PHE A 153 -9.80 -9.54 -3.22
CA PHE A 153 -9.89 -8.09 -3.33
C PHE A 153 -9.73 -7.47 -1.95
N GLU A 154 -8.70 -6.64 -1.79
CA GLU A 154 -8.45 -5.85 -0.59
C GLU A 154 -8.79 -4.38 -0.88
N GLY A 155 -10.03 -4.02 -0.54
CA GLY A 155 -10.46 -2.62 -0.58
C GLY A 155 -9.99 -1.84 0.65
N SER A 156 -10.30 -0.56 0.69
CA SER A 156 -10.19 0.37 1.84
C SER A 156 -10.92 -0.07 3.13
N GLY A 157 -11.36 -1.33 3.25
CA GLY A 157 -11.54 -2.00 4.54
C GLY A 157 -10.22 -2.40 5.22
N LYS A 158 -9.10 -2.41 4.48
CA LYS A 158 -7.75 -2.35 5.03
C LYS A 158 -7.38 -0.86 5.12
N PRO A 159 -6.93 -0.35 6.29
CA PRO A 159 -6.51 1.04 6.41
C PRO A 159 -5.56 1.38 5.25
N PRO A 160 -5.68 2.57 4.63
CA PRO A 160 -4.66 3.04 3.72
C PRO A 160 -3.30 2.81 4.40
N PRO A 161 -2.24 2.34 3.71
CA PRO A 161 -0.93 2.24 4.32
C PRO A 161 -0.66 3.57 5.01
N ALA A 162 -0.50 3.52 6.34
CA ALA A 162 -0.63 4.73 7.13
C ALA A 162 0.36 5.76 6.61
N ARG A 163 -0.14 6.97 6.31
CA ARG A 163 0.68 7.99 5.66
C ARG A 163 1.94 8.20 6.51
N PRO A 164 3.15 8.03 5.96
CA PRO A 164 4.34 8.17 6.77
C PRO A 164 4.42 9.58 7.32
N ILE A 165 4.88 9.72 8.56
CA ILE A 165 5.15 11.03 9.13
C ILE A 165 6.48 11.48 8.56
N LYS A 166 6.45 12.52 7.73
CA LYS A 166 7.64 13.05 7.08
C LYS A 166 8.21 14.24 7.85
N PHE A 167 9.53 14.22 8.01
CA PHE A 167 10.31 15.31 8.58
C PHE A 167 11.39 15.77 7.62
N ILE A 168 11.66 17.07 7.69
CA ILE A 168 12.80 17.75 7.09
C ILE A 168 13.75 18.07 8.24
N LEU A 169 15.00 17.63 8.10
CA LEU A 169 16.06 17.85 9.07
C LEU A 169 17.12 18.75 8.49
N THR A 170 17.60 19.71 9.27
CA THR A 170 18.88 20.39 8.99
C THR A 170 19.97 19.74 9.82
N VAL A 171 21.08 19.36 9.18
CA VAL A 171 22.28 18.81 9.83
C VAL A 171 23.23 19.96 10.15
N ALA A 172 23.76 19.98 11.37
CA ALA A 172 24.71 20.99 11.80
C ALA A 172 25.97 20.99 10.92
N ARG A 173 26.55 22.17 10.67
CA ARG A 173 27.67 22.35 9.74
C ARG A 173 28.95 21.59 10.11
N ASP A 174 29.14 21.32 11.39
CA ASP A 174 30.28 20.58 11.94
C ASP A 174 30.01 19.07 12.07
N SER A 175 28.84 18.61 11.62
CA SER A 175 28.38 17.23 11.75
C SER A 175 28.38 16.49 10.41
N SER A 176 28.67 15.19 10.45
CA SER A 176 28.66 14.33 9.25
C SER A 176 27.25 13.88 8.89
N LYS A 177 26.76 14.28 7.70
CA LYS A 177 25.45 13.83 7.17
C LYS A 177 25.35 12.30 7.10
N VAL A 178 26.44 11.62 6.77
CA VAL A 178 26.49 10.14 6.68
C VAL A 178 26.29 9.50 8.06
N GLU A 179 26.92 10.03 9.10
CA GLU A 179 26.77 9.51 10.47
C GLU A 179 25.38 9.80 11.03
N VAL A 180 24.86 11.00 10.78
CA VAL A 180 23.49 11.38 11.19
C VAL A 180 22.46 10.48 10.50
N ARG A 181 22.58 10.29 9.18
CA ARG A 181 21.75 9.36 8.41
C ARG A 181 21.81 7.95 9.00
N SER A 182 23.01 7.40 9.23
CA SER A 182 23.16 6.04 9.75
C SER A 182 22.51 5.85 11.12
N LYS A 183 22.56 6.86 12.01
CA LYS A 183 21.88 6.82 13.31
C LYS A 183 20.36 6.85 13.16
N ILE A 184 19.83 7.63 12.22
CA ILE A 184 18.39 7.71 11.96
C ILE A 184 17.87 6.41 11.34
N GLU A 185 18.59 5.83 10.38
CA GLU A 185 18.23 4.56 9.74
C GLU A 185 18.16 3.39 10.73
N ALA A 186 18.86 3.48 11.86
CA ALA A 186 18.82 2.45 12.90
C ALA A 186 17.50 2.44 13.70
N PHE A 187 16.64 3.45 13.57
CA PHE A 187 15.36 3.48 14.27
C PHE A 187 14.35 2.50 13.63
N PRO A 188 13.75 1.57 14.40
CA PRO A 188 12.81 0.57 13.86
C PRO A 188 11.55 1.13 13.19
N ALA A 189 11.20 2.39 13.47
CA ALA A 189 10.05 3.08 12.91
C ALA A 189 10.39 3.93 11.66
N VAL A 190 11.65 3.99 11.24
CA VAL A 190 12.07 4.75 10.05
C VAL A 190 11.93 3.87 8.81
N MET A 191 11.24 4.39 7.79
CA MET A 191 10.99 3.72 6.51
C MET A 191 12.01 4.14 5.45
N SER A 192 12.40 5.41 5.44
CA SER A 192 13.33 5.96 4.44
C SER A 192 14.11 7.14 5.02
N VAL A 193 15.34 7.32 4.53
CA VAL A 193 16.17 8.50 4.81
C VAL A 193 16.81 8.97 3.51
N GLN A 194 16.41 10.15 3.03
CA GLN A 194 16.93 10.75 1.79
C GLN A 194 17.78 11.97 2.08
N GLU A 195 19.03 11.94 1.61
CA GLU A 195 19.94 13.08 1.70
C GLU A 195 19.90 13.91 0.41
N LEU A 196 19.97 15.23 0.54
CA LEU A 196 20.29 16.11 -0.58
C LEU A 196 21.80 16.42 -0.61
N SER A 197 22.46 16.14 -1.73
CA SER A 197 23.93 16.21 -1.86
C SER A 197 24.49 17.60 -1.55
N SER A 198 23.83 18.66 -2.04
CA SER A 198 24.31 20.05 -1.96
C SER A 198 23.78 20.85 -0.76
N LEU A 199 22.81 20.31 -0.01
CA LEU A 199 22.21 20.97 1.13
C LEU A 199 22.50 20.18 2.39
N SER A 200 22.48 20.86 3.54
CA SER A 200 22.57 20.19 4.85
C SER A 200 21.21 19.63 5.26
N ILE A 201 20.45 19.08 4.31
CA ILE A 201 19.06 18.66 4.50
C ILE A 201 18.93 17.15 4.34
N ILE A 202 18.19 16.53 5.26
CA ILE A 202 17.77 15.12 5.21
C ILE A 202 16.25 15.05 5.34
N PHE A 203 15.61 14.28 4.47
CA PHE A 203 14.21 13.88 4.63
C PHE A 203 14.13 12.53 5.32
N VAL A 204 13.19 12.39 6.25
CA VAL A 204 12.96 11.15 7.00
C VAL A 204 11.48 10.81 6.98
N ASP A 205 11.17 9.60 6.53
CA ASP A 205 9.81 9.04 6.58
C ASP A 205 9.69 8.05 7.73
N PHE A 206 8.74 8.28 8.63
CA PHE A 206 8.39 7.35 9.72
C PHE A 206 7.11 6.58 9.42
N ASP A 207 7.09 5.31 9.80
CA ASP A 207 5.91 4.48 9.84
C ASP A 207 4.93 4.98 10.92
N SER A 208 3.81 5.56 10.49
CA SER A 208 2.84 6.20 11.39
C SER A 208 1.99 5.23 12.20
N GLU A 209 2.07 3.93 11.91
CA GLU A 209 1.48 2.88 12.76
C GLU A 209 2.38 2.53 13.95
N LYS A 210 3.70 2.78 13.83
CA LYS A 210 4.67 2.46 14.88
C LYS A 210 4.97 3.63 15.81
N VAL A 211 4.79 4.86 15.34
CA VAL A 211 5.16 6.07 16.08
C VAL A 211 4.24 7.24 15.76
N ASN A 212 3.96 8.09 16.75
CA ASN A 212 3.23 9.34 16.52
C ASN A 212 4.17 10.52 16.24
N VAL A 213 3.59 11.66 15.81
CA VAL A 213 4.35 12.86 15.39
C VAL A 213 5.31 13.37 16.48
N ASP A 214 4.87 13.42 17.73
CA ASP A 214 5.68 13.98 18.81
C ASP A 214 6.79 13.04 19.26
N GLN A 215 6.55 11.73 19.23
CA GLN A 215 7.56 10.71 19.47
C GLN A 215 8.61 10.72 18.35
N ALA A 216 8.19 10.75 17.08
CA ALA A 216 9.09 10.81 15.94
C ALA A 216 9.95 12.09 15.97
N ARG A 217 9.34 13.24 16.27
CA ARG A 217 10.09 14.51 16.43
C ARG A 217 11.15 14.39 17.52
N LYS A 218 10.80 13.89 18.71
CA LYS A 218 11.74 13.71 19.82
C LYS A 218 12.86 12.74 19.51
N MET A 219 12.58 11.67 18.76
CA MET A 219 13.61 10.73 18.30
C MET A 219 14.65 11.44 17.44
N LEU A 220 14.20 12.29 16.51
CA LEU A 220 15.07 13.06 15.61
C LEU A 220 15.84 14.16 16.34
N GLU A 221 15.18 14.94 17.20
CA GLU A 221 15.82 15.98 18.03
C GLU A 221 16.90 15.40 18.97
N GLY A 222 16.77 14.13 19.36
CA GLY A 222 17.74 13.41 20.17
C GLY A 222 18.99 12.93 19.41
N VAL A 223 19.02 13.02 18.07
CA VAL A 223 20.17 12.58 17.27
C VAL A 223 21.25 13.66 17.28
N ASN A 224 22.42 13.33 17.83
CA ASN A 224 23.58 14.22 17.79
C ASN A 224 23.98 14.52 16.33
N GLY A 225 24.01 15.81 16.00
CA GLY A 225 24.30 16.37 14.68
C GLY A 225 23.09 16.94 13.95
N VAL A 226 21.88 16.82 14.51
CA VAL A 226 20.66 17.47 14.02
C VAL A 226 20.56 18.89 14.60
N GLU A 227 20.45 19.89 13.72
CA GLU A 227 20.31 21.32 14.07
C GLU A 227 18.84 21.74 14.14
N SER A 228 18.00 21.29 13.20
CA SER A 228 16.56 21.57 13.21
C SER A 228 15.74 20.38 12.72
N VAL A 229 14.49 20.30 13.21
CA VAL A 229 13.51 19.28 12.86
C VAL A 229 12.18 19.96 12.52
N GLU A 230 11.75 19.84 11.27
CA GLU A 230 10.50 20.41 10.78
C GLU A 230 9.61 19.32 10.21
N ARG A 231 8.31 19.38 10.49
CA ARG A 231 7.36 18.44 9.89
C ARG A 231 7.06 18.89 8.46
N ASP A 232 7.22 17.98 7.49
CA ASP A 232 6.75 18.21 6.13
C ASP A 232 5.20 18.10 6.14
N ARG A 233 4.52 19.14 5.65
CA ARG A 233 3.06 19.29 5.82
C ARG A 233 2.27 18.64 4.70
#